data_AF-X0S9B7-F1
#
_entry.id   AF-X0S9B7-F1
#
_cell.length_a   1.000
_cell.length_b   1.000
_cell.length_c   1.000
_cell.angle_alpha   90.00
_cell.angle_beta   90.00
_cell.angle_gamma   90.00
#
_symmetry.space_group_name_H-M   'P 1'
#
loop_
_entity.id
_entity.type
_entity.pdbx_description
1 polymer ?
#
loop_
_entity_poly.entity_id
_entity_poly.type
_entity_poly.pdbx_seq_one_letter_code
_entity_poly.pdbx_strand_id
1 'polypeptide(L)'
;EGLPSVSVAVQPVEEGTTLAEYGPRLSEGMGQIWGDYELVSEGEITLDDGTPAYEIVFSGTMEGYTLKAKYVIVIQGTQVFWVMGFSMPATFEQDEAALDEVIHSFHLE
;
A
#
# COMPACT_ATOMS: atom_id res chain seq x y z
N GLU A 1 19.22 -8.70 8.26
CA GLU A 1 18.04 -9.37 7.68
C GLU A 1 16.82 -8.62 8.17
N GLY A 2 16.04 -8.04 7.26
CA GLY A 2 14.81 -7.33 7.60
C GLY A 2 13.64 -8.30 7.51
N LEU A 3 12.84 -8.38 8.56
CA LEU A 3 11.62 -9.17 8.55
C LEU A 3 10.55 -8.45 7.71
N PRO A 4 9.61 -9.19 7.08
CA PRO A 4 8.43 -8.58 6.52
C PRO A 4 7.68 -7.81 7.61
N SER A 5 7.10 -6.68 7.23
CA SER A 5 6.37 -5.81 8.15
C SER A 5 5.11 -5.28 7.49
N VAL A 6 4.05 -5.15 8.30
CA VAL A 6 2.82 -4.48 7.92
C VAL A 6 2.59 -3.31 8.88
N SER A 7 2.20 -2.16 8.32
CA SER A 7 1.85 -0.96 9.08
C SER A 7 0.58 -0.34 8.54
N VAL A 8 -0.26 0.17 9.43
CA VAL A 8 -1.48 0.91 9.08
C VAL A 8 -1.35 2.35 9.51
N ALA A 9 -1.60 3.28 8.59
CA ALA A 9 -1.69 4.70 8.87
C ALA A 9 -3.09 5.21 8.51
N VAL A 10 -3.61 6.16 9.29
CA VAL A 10 -4.89 6.80 9.04
C VAL A 10 -4.68 8.28 8.83
N GLN A 11 -5.27 8.84 7.78
CA GLN A 11 -5.21 10.25 7.47
C GLN A 11 -6.59 10.81 7.12
N PRO A 12 -6.83 12.11 7.33
CA PRO A 12 -8.04 12.74 6.83
C PRO A 12 -8.00 12.87 5.29
N VAL A 13 -9.16 12.80 4.67
CA VAL A 13 -9.36 13.06 3.24
C VAL A 13 -10.61 13.91 3.04
N GLU A 14 -10.67 14.68 1.94
CA GLU A 14 -11.83 15.51 1.62
C GLU A 14 -13.06 14.64 1.38
N GLU A 15 -14.23 15.12 1.84
CA GLU A 15 -15.50 14.44 1.62
C GLU A 15 -15.76 14.25 0.12
N GLY A 16 -16.13 13.02 -0.26
CA GLY A 16 -16.39 12.67 -1.66
C GLY A 16 -15.15 12.26 -2.47
N THR A 17 -13.96 12.27 -1.88
CA THR A 17 -12.76 11.75 -2.54
C THR A 17 -12.90 10.27 -2.86
N THR A 18 -12.64 9.90 -4.10
CA THR A 18 -12.73 8.52 -4.58
C THR A 18 -11.37 7.82 -4.62
N LEU A 19 -11.37 6.49 -4.64
CA LEU A 19 -10.15 5.68 -4.81
C LEU A 19 -9.46 5.98 -6.14
N ALA A 20 -10.24 6.10 -7.24
CA ALA A 20 -9.74 6.47 -8.55
C ALA A 20 -9.05 7.85 -8.61
N GLU A 21 -9.41 8.77 -7.72
CA GLU A 21 -8.74 10.07 -7.60
C GLU A 21 -7.53 10.01 -6.66
N TYR A 22 -7.67 9.31 -5.53
CA TYR A 22 -6.67 9.29 -4.47
C TYR A 22 -5.47 8.40 -4.80
N GLY A 23 -5.73 7.18 -5.31
CA GLY A 23 -4.73 6.15 -5.58
C GLY A 23 -3.65 6.62 -6.55
N PRO A 24 -3.99 7.03 -7.79
CA PRO A 24 -3.00 7.52 -8.74
C PRO A 24 -2.24 8.75 -8.23
N ARG A 25 -2.93 9.69 -7.56
CA ARG A 25 -2.28 10.87 -6.98
C ARG A 25 -1.25 10.49 -5.91
N LEU A 26 -1.56 9.49 -5.08
CA LEU A 26 -0.61 8.98 -4.10
C LEU A 26 0.60 8.35 -4.80
N SER A 27 0.35 7.45 -5.75
CA SER A 27 1.35 6.75 -6.56
C SER A 27 2.34 7.72 -7.23
N GLU A 28 1.84 8.77 -7.87
CA GLU A 28 2.65 9.84 -8.46
C GLU A 28 3.49 10.58 -7.41
N GLY A 29 2.94 10.82 -6.22
CA GLY A 29 3.63 11.47 -5.11
C GLY A 29 4.74 10.62 -4.47
N MET A 30 4.65 9.29 -4.56
CA MET A 30 5.61 8.38 -3.91
C MET A 30 7.04 8.56 -4.45
N GLY A 31 7.19 8.89 -5.73
CA GLY A 31 8.49 9.13 -6.36
C GLY A 31 9.25 10.33 -5.78
N GLN A 32 8.60 11.20 -4.99
CA GLN A 32 9.25 12.30 -4.29
C GLN A 32 9.82 11.90 -2.92
N ILE A 33 9.34 10.78 -2.36
CA ILE A 33 9.66 10.31 -1.01
C ILE A 33 10.63 9.13 -1.08
N TRP A 34 10.39 8.22 -2.02
CA TRP A 34 11.19 7.01 -2.21
C TRP A 34 12.31 7.26 -3.21
N GLY A 35 13.55 6.99 -2.80
CA GLY A 35 14.68 6.95 -3.73
C GLY A 35 14.51 5.76 -4.68
N ASP A 36 14.95 5.89 -5.93
CA ASP A 36 14.87 4.81 -6.94
C ASP A 36 13.46 4.20 -7.06
N TYR A 37 12.41 5.03 -6.90
CA TYR A 37 11.03 4.58 -6.99
C TYR A 37 10.74 3.97 -8.36
N GLU A 38 10.25 2.73 -8.34
CA GLU A 38 9.80 1.99 -9.50
C GLU A 38 8.41 1.43 -9.22
N LEU A 39 7.41 1.99 -9.91
CA LEU A 39 6.05 1.45 -9.89
C LEU A 39 6.03 0.12 -10.65
N VAL A 40 5.52 -0.93 -9.99
CA VAL A 40 5.36 -2.27 -10.58
C VAL A 40 3.93 -2.43 -11.11
N SER A 41 2.94 -2.12 -10.29
CA SER A 41 1.53 -2.16 -10.67
C SER A 41 0.69 -1.27 -9.77
N GLU A 42 -0.46 -0.82 -10.26
CA GLU A 42 -1.47 -0.15 -9.46
C GLU A 42 -2.87 -0.39 -10.03
N GLY A 43 -3.89 -0.28 -9.18
CA GLY A 43 -5.29 -0.35 -9.64
C GLY A 43 -6.29 -0.56 -8.52
N GLU A 44 -7.57 -0.46 -8.86
CA GLU A 44 -8.66 -0.79 -7.95
C GLU A 44 -8.74 -2.31 -7.73
N ILE A 45 -8.91 -2.69 -6.47
CA ILE A 45 -9.07 -4.07 -6.02
C ILE A 45 -10.28 -4.17 -5.08
N THR A 46 -10.58 -5.39 -4.64
CA THR A 46 -11.59 -5.65 -3.61
C THR A 46 -10.97 -6.55 -2.54
N LEU A 47 -11.08 -6.14 -1.28
CA LEU A 47 -10.60 -6.92 -0.12
C LEU A 47 -11.53 -8.11 0.14
N ASP A 48 -11.10 -9.03 1.02
CA ASP A 48 -11.81 -10.30 1.24
C ASP A 48 -13.22 -10.13 1.81
N ASP A 49 -13.47 -9.03 2.53
CA ASP A 49 -14.78 -8.65 3.07
C ASP A 49 -15.69 -7.94 2.05
N GLY A 50 -15.20 -7.70 0.82
CA GLY A 50 -15.89 -6.97 -0.22
C GLY A 50 -15.61 -5.45 -0.24
N THR A 51 -14.76 -4.94 0.65
CA THR A 51 -14.41 -3.53 0.72
C THR A 51 -13.63 -3.11 -0.54
N PRO A 52 -14.09 -2.08 -1.28
CA PRO A 52 -13.33 -1.50 -2.37
C PRO A 52 -12.03 -0.87 -1.85
N ALA A 53 -10.93 -1.12 -2.55
CA ALA A 53 -9.63 -0.56 -2.21
C ALA A 53 -8.82 -0.23 -3.48
N TYR A 54 -7.70 0.47 -3.31
CA TYR A 54 -6.74 0.73 -4.37
C TYR A 54 -5.38 0.18 -3.95
N GLU A 55 -4.77 -0.63 -4.80
CA GLU A 55 -3.47 -1.24 -4.58
C GLU A 55 -2.39 -0.49 -5.36
N ILE A 56 -1.22 -0.32 -4.74
CA ILE A 56 0.01 0.15 -5.39
C ILE A 56 1.13 -0.80 -4.99
N VAL A 57 1.74 -1.47 -5.96
CA VAL A 57 2.93 -2.31 -5.78
C VAL A 57 4.10 -1.60 -6.40
N PHE A 58 5.18 -1.45 -5.65
CA PHE A 58 6.35 -0.71 -6.08
C PHE A 58 7.62 -1.22 -5.40
N SER A 59 8.77 -0.84 -5.93
CA SER A 59 10.05 -0.93 -5.23
C SER A 59 10.66 0.45 -5.06
N GLY A 60 11.51 0.60 -4.04
CA GLY A 60 12.23 1.83 -3.81
C GLY A 60 13.14 1.74 -2.59
N THR A 61 13.93 2.78 -2.41
CA THR A 61 14.88 2.93 -1.31
C THR A 61 14.33 3.95 -0.30
N MET A 62 14.22 3.55 0.95
CA MET A 62 13.85 4.42 2.07
C MET A 62 14.86 4.25 3.20
N GLU A 63 15.39 5.37 3.70
CA GLU A 63 16.41 5.39 4.77
C GLU A 63 17.63 4.47 4.52
N GLY A 64 18.00 4.29 3.24
CA GLY A 64 19.12 3.45 2.81
C GLY A 64 18.79 1.96 2.63
N TYR A 65 17.54 1.55 2.81
CA TYR A 65 17.07 0.18 2.55
C TYR A 65 16.24 0.13 1.28
N THR A 66 16.67 -0.70 0.32
CA THR A 66 15.83 -1.05 -0.84
C THR A 66 14.79 -2.08 -0.42
N LEU A 67 13.53 -1.75 -0.66
CA LEU A 67 12.36 -2.53 -0.29
C LEU A 67 11.49 -2.76 -1.52
N LYS A 68 10.75 -3.87 -1.50
CA LYS A 68 9.57 -4.05 -2.34
C LYS A 68 8.36 -3.98 -1.41
N ALA A 69 7.39 -3.17 -1.80
CA ALA A 69 6.28 -2.78 -0.94
C ALA A 69 4.95 -2.79 -1.70
N LYS A 70 3.89 -2.96 -0.94
CA LYS A 70 2.51 -2.90 -1.36
C LYS A 70 1.77 -1.93 -0.45
N TYR A 71 1.10 -0.95 -1.02
CA TYR A 71 0.08 -0.15 -0.35
C TYR A 71 -1.30 -0.62 -0.77
N VAL A 72 -2.17 -0.78 0.21
CA VAL A 72 -3.61 -0.91 0.02
C VAL A 72 -4.29 0.29 0.68
N ILE A 73 -5.11 0.97 -0.10
CA ILE A 73 -5.75 2.23 0.26
C ILE A 73 -7.24 1.97 0.37
N VAL A 74 -7.81 2.25 1.53
CA VAL A 74 -9.26 2.18 1.78
C VAL A 74 -9.75 3.58 2.16
N ILE A 75 -10.85 4.04 1.56
CA ILE A 75 -11.48 5.31 1.92
C ILE A 75 -12.85 5.04 2.54
N GLN A 76 -13.09 5.62 3.72
CA GLN A 76 -14.37 5.58 4.42
C GLN A 76 -14.75 6.98 4.88
N GLY A 77 -15.75 7.57 4.23
CA GLY A 77 -16.19 8.94 4.52
C GLY A 77 -15.06 9.96 4.30
N THR A 78 -14.60 10.57 5.38
CA THR A 78 -13.51 11.58 5.39
C THR A 78 -12.19 11.03 5.90
N GLN A 79 -12.05 9.71 5.94
CA GLN A 79 -10.83 9.02 6.36
C GLN A 79 -10.28 8.16 5.23
N VAL A 80 -8.95 8.12 5.15
CA VAL A 80 -8.21 7.18 4.32
C VAL A 80 -7.30 6.34 5.21
N PHE A 81 -7.28 5.04 4.94
CA PHE A 81 -6.45 4.05 5.60
C PHE A 81 -5.39 3.60 4.60
N TRP A 82 -4.13 3.69 4.97
CA TRP A 82 -3.00 3.19 4.20
C TRP A 82 -2.45 1.96 4.91
N VAL A 83 -2.64 0.80 4.30
CA VAL A 83 -2.07 -0.47 4.76
C VAL A 83 -0.83 -0.75 3.91
N MET A 84 0.35 -0.60 4.50
CA MET A 84 1.61 -0.89 3.83
C MET A 84 2.13 -2.25 4.30
N GLY A 85 2.37 -3.18 3.37
CA GLY A 85 3.24 -4.32 3.60
C GLY A 85 4.53 -4.17 2.83
N PHE A 86 5.66 -4.54 3.42
CA PHE A 86 6.95 -4.49 2.73
C PHE A 86 7.88 -5.59 3.21
N SER A 87 8.83 -5.96 2.34
CA SER A 87 9.99 -6.76 2.71
C SER A 87 11.19 -6.45 1.81
N MET A 88 12.33 -7.11 2.07
CA MET A 88 13.52 -6.97 1.25
C MET A 88 13.32 -7.66 -0.11
N PRO A 89 13.85 -7.11 -1.23
CA PRO A 89 13.67 -7.72 -2.55
C PRO A 89 14.10 -9.19 -2.64
N ALA A 90 15.13 -9.59 -1.89
CA ALA A 90 15.63 -10.97 -1.87
C ALA A 90 14.69 -11.98 -1.21
N THR A 91 13.78 -11.53 -0.35
CA THR A 91 12.83 -12.39 0.38
C THR A 91 11.38 -12.12 0.03
N PHE A 92 11.08 -11.06 -0.74
CA PHE A 92 9.72 -10.64 -1.04
C PHE A 92 8.85 -11.77 -1.60
N GLU A 93 9.31 -12.56 -2.55
CA GLU A 93 8.50 -13.67 -3.11
C GLU A 93 8.15 -14.74 -2.06
N GLN A 94 8.96 -14.90 -1.00
CA GLN A 94 8.68 -15.81 0.11
C GLN A 94 7.71 -15.18 1.11
N ASP A 95 7.82 -13.87 1.31
CA ASP A 95 7.04 -13.10 2.28
C ASP A 95 5.67 -12.66 1.72
N GLU A 96 5.52 -12.60 0.38
CA GLU A 96 4.38 -12.04 -0.33
C GLU A 96 3.06 -12.67 0.10
N ALA A 97 3.00 -14.00 0.21
CA ALA A 97 1.78 -14.69 0.62
C ALA A 97 1.34 -14.29 2.04
N ALA A 98 2.27 -14.11 2.98
CA ALA A 98 1.97 -13.72 4.34
C ALA A 98 1.60 -12.22 4.43
N LEU A 99 2.29 -11.38 3.66
CA LEU A 99 1.94 -9.96 3.54
C LEU A 99 0.53 -9.79 2.97
N ASP A 100 0.21 -10.52 1.90
CA ASP A 100 -1.09 -10.46 1.25
C ASP A 100 -2.21 -10.96 2.16
N GLU A 101 -2.01 -12.07 2.87
CA GLU A 101 -2.99 -12.57 3.85
C GLU A 101 -3.32 -11.51 4.91
N VAL A 102 -2.31 -10.85 5.48
CA VAL A 102 -2.53 -9.82 6.50
C VAL A 102 -3.21 -8.59 5.90
N ILE A 103 -2.75 -8.10 4.74
CA ILE A 103 -3.30 -6.90 4.11
C ILE A 103 -4.75 -7.12 3.67
N HIS A 104 -5.06 -8.26 3.03
CA HIS A 104 -6.40 -8.55 2.50
C HIS A 104 -7.41 -8.89 3.60
N SER A 105 -6.94 -9.30 4.79
CA SER A 105 -7.79 -9.50 5.97
C SER A 105 -8.20 -8.19 6.68
N PHE A 106 -7.65 -7.05 6.26
CA PHE A 106 -8.00 -5.76 6.83
C PHE A 106 -9.48 -5.43 6.56
N HIS A 107 -10.20 -5.11 7.62
CA HIS A 107 -11.61 -4.72 7.58
C HIS A 107 -11.85 -3.55 8.53
N LEU A 108 -12.84 -2.73 8.20
CA LEU A 108 -13.30 -1.63 9.04
C LEU A 108 -14.55 -2.07 9.80
N GLU A 109 -14.61 -1.82 11.11
CA GLU A 109 -15.79 -2.07 11.94
C GLU A 109 -16.90 -1.03 11.77
#